data_AF-A0A0B8PEF6-F1
#
_entry.id   AF-A0A0B8PEF6-F1
#
_cell.length_a   1.000
_cell.length_b   1.000
_cell.length_c   1.000
_cell.angle_alpha   90.00
_cell.angle_beta   90.00
_cell.angle_gamma   90.00
#
_symmetry.space_group_name_H-M   'P 1'
#
loop_
_entity.id
_entity.type
_entity.pdbx_description
1 polymer ?
#
loop_
_entity_poly.entity_id
_entity_poly.type
_entity_poly.pdbx_seq_one_letter_code
_entity_poly.pdbx_strand_id
1 'polypeptide(L)'
;MKLLPLKVLGLSLILSNSAFADTPNYSNFYVFGDSLSDNGNLAQVQEIKPYVDSFTNGDVAVEYLAQELGIPLMPSGYLVALAVEGAPIIGTNFAVGGARALDNPDAEPVANAINLSTQVNVFLQSQGVPLGNQLDPAALYFVGVGGNDIRDARAIIQDSIGKSGGFFARFEAYSQLADAVEANVTEVGKLASFGAKNIVVMNAPDIGLIPESDILSQSKLSEANNFSERFQARYLPQTATNLTKFYNTQLSQGLKLLQAQFPDSNIIEFDLFALEKNLSRHQ
;
A
#
# COMPACT_ATOMS: atom_id res chain seq x y z
N MET A 1 33.38 -13.04 69.80
CA MET A 1 33.59 -13.16 68.34
C MET A 1 32.87 -12.00 67.66
N LYS A 2 33.64 -11.07 67.08
CA LYS A 2 33.33 -10.00 66.09
C LYS A 2 32.33 -8.84 66.42
N LEU A 3 32.83 -7.62 66.18
CA LEU A 3 32.15 -6.32 66.09
C LEU A 3 31.97 -5.91 64.61
N LEU A 4 30.88 -5.14 64.33
CA LEU A 4 30.65 -4.13 63.26
C LEU A 4 30.53 -4.59 61.77
N PRO A 5 29.92 -3.83 60.81
CA PRO A 5 29.38 -2.46 60.85
C PRO A 5 28.04 -2.15 60.10
N LEU A 6 27.61 -0.90 60.30
CA LEU A 6 26.70 0.00 59.57
C LEU A 6 26.86 -0.01 58.02
N LYS A 7 25.75 -0.03 57.26
CA LYS A 7 25.62 0.64 55.95
C LYS A 7 24.21 1.21 55.76
N VAL A 8 24.14 2.53 55.83
CA VAL A 8 23.10 3.37 55.23
C VAL A 8 23.16 3.16 53.72
N LEU A 9 22.03 2.95 53.06
CA LEU A 9 21.87 3.30 51.64
C LEU A 9 20.43 3.74 51.42
N GLY A 10 20.23 5.03 51.17
CA GLY A 10 18.95 5.60 50.78
C GLY A 10 18.51 5.06 49.43
N LEU A 11 17.20 4.85 49.29
CA LEU A 11 16.56 4.61 48.01
C LEU A 11 15.66 5.81 47.71
N SER A 12 16.28 6.92 47.30
CA SER A 12 15.59 7.97 46.56
C SER A 12 15.79 7.74 45.06
N LEU A 13 14.76 8.08 44.29
CA LEU A 13 14.71 8.14 42.82
C LEU A 13 14.69 6.81 42.08
N ILE A 14 13.47 6.36 41.77
CA ILE A 14 13.11 6.05 40.38
C ILE A 14 11.73 6.69 40.12
N LEU A 15 11.71 8.01 39.96
CA LEU A 15 10.71 8.64 39.10
C LEU A 15 11.21 8.36 37.69
N SER A 16 10.80 7.22 37.14
CA SER A 16 10.94 6.94 35.71
C SER A 16 10.18 8.06 35.00
N ASN A 17 10.93 8.91 34.30
CA ASN A 17 10.38 9.78 33.27
C ASN A 17 9.58 8.91 32.30
N SER A 18 8.26 8.87 32.45
CA SER A 18 7.39 8.70 31.30
C SER A 18 7.67 9.91 30.43
N ALA A 19 8.64 9.80 29.53
CA ALA A 19 8.66 10.66 28.38
C ALA A 19 7.32 10.41 27.70
N PHE A 20 6.39 11.36 27.83
CA PHE A 20 5.31 11.48 26.87
C PHE A 20 6.03 11.53 25.53
N ALA A 21 5.92 10.47 24.73
CA ALA A 21 6.33 10.54 23.35
C ALA A 21 5.41 11.61 22.75
N ASP A 22 5.95 12.78 22.45
CA ASP A 22 5.22 13.76 21.65
C ASP A 22 4.79 13.04 20.37
N THR A 23 3.49 13.00 20.11
CA THR A 23 2.98 12.53 18.83
C THR A 23 3.70 13.35 17.75
N PRO A 24 4.33 12.71 16.75
CA PRO A 24 5.04 13.46 15.72
C PRO A 24 4.08 14.49 15.10
N ASN A 25 4.40 15.78 15.25
CA ASN A 25 3.61 16.85 14.66
C ASN A 25 3.98 16.97 13.18
N TYR A 26 3.22 16.30 12.31
CA TYR A 26 3.36 16.45 10.88
C TYR A 26 2.62 17.70 10.39
N SER A 27 3.20 18.42 9.44
CA SER A 27 2.60 19.63 8.85
C SER A 27 1.43 19.31 7.93
N ASN A 28 1.50 18.16 7.25
CA ASN A 28 0.49 17.67 6.33
C ASN A 28 0.56 16.14 6.21
N PHE A 29 -0.47 15.54 5.63
CA PHE A 29 -0.55 14.11 5.38
C PHE A 29 -0.98 13.85 3.94
N TYR A 30 -0.07 13.28 3.14
CA TYR A 30 -0.28 12.92 1.74
C TYR A 30 -0.40 11.41 1.58
N VAL A 31 -1.43 10.94 0.88
CA VAL A 31 -1.75 9.53 0.75
C VAL A 31 -1.78 9.14 -0.72
N PHE A 32 -1.11 8.05 -1.06
CA PHE A 32 -1.08 7.42 -2.39
C PHE A 32 -1.46 5.95 -2.24
N GLY A 33 -2.20 5.41 -3.20
CA GLY A 33 -2.58 4.01 -3.12
C GLY A 33 -3.84 3.61 -3.86
N ASP A 34 -4.44 2.55 -3.38
CA ASP A 34 -5.62 1.93 -3.97
C ASP A 34 -6.90 2.09 -3.12
N SER A 35 -7.87 1.19 -3.32
CA SER A 35 -9.14 1.15 -2.59
C SER A 35 -9.00 1.05 -1.06
N LEU A 36 -7.89 0.56 -0.52
CA LEU A 36 -7.66 0.50 0.93
C LEU A 36 -7.46 1.90 1.55
N SER A 37 -7.20 2.90 0.72
CA SER A 37 -6.94 4.28 1.12
C SER A 37 -7.81 5.31 0.40
N ASP A 38 -8.52 4.95 -0.67
CA ASP A 38 -9.41 5.86 -1.41
C ASP A 38 -10.62 6.28 -0.55
N ASN A 39 -10.79 7.60 -0.37
CA ASN A 39 -11.91 8.21 0.33
C ASN A 39 -12.80 9.09 -0.55
N GLY A 40 -12.82 8.84 -1.87
CA GLY A 40 -13.80 9.43 -2.78
C GLY A 40 -13.26 9.86 -4.13
N ASN A 41 -11.98 9.63 -4.45
CA ASN A 41 -11.44 10.04 -5.76
C ASN A 41 -12.10 9.27 -6.90
N LEU A 42 -12.28 7.94 -6.77
CA LEU A 42 -12.95 7.18 -7.83
C LEU A 42 -14.43 7.59 -7.95
N ALA A 43 -15.10 7.79 -6.82
CA ALA A 43 -16.52 8.14 -6.74
C ALA A 43 -16.87 9.47 -7.43
N GLN A 44 -15.89 10.38 -7.58
CA GLN A 44 -16.07 11.66 -8.26
C GLN A 44 -16.14 11.53 -9.80
N VAL A 45 -15.55 10.48 -10.37
CA VAL A 45 -15.49 10.29 -11.84
C VAL A 45 -16.28 9.07 -12.32
N GLN A 46 -16.62 8.15 -11.41
CA GLN A 46 -17.39 6.95 -11.71
C GLN A 46 -18.37 6.65 -10.57
N GLU A 47 -19.56 6.17 -10.89
CA GLU A 47 -20.53 5.70 -9.87
C GLU A 47 -20.17 4.31 -9.29
N ILE A 48 -18.89 3.96 -9.26
CA ILE A 48 -18.40 2.72 -8.65
C ILE A 48 -18.14 2.98 -7.17
N LYS A 49 -19.17 2.76 -6.36
CA LYS A 49 -19.10 2.94 -4.91
C LYS A 49 -19.88 1.83 -4.19
N PRO A 50 -19.21 0.79 -3.66
CA PRO A 50 -19.91 -0.24 -2.90
C PRO A 50 -20.53 0.33 -1.61
N TYR A 51 -20.03 1.48 -1.12
CA TYR A 51 -20.58 2.28 -0.02
C TYR A 51 -20.76 3.75 -0.44
N VAL A 52 -20.81 4.72 0.50
CA VAL A 52 -21.13 6.12 0.16
C VAL A 52 -20.06 6.74 -0.73
N ASP A 53 -18.81 6.81 -0.25
CA ASP A 53 -17.69 7.44 -0.96
C ASP A 53 -16.41 6.57 -0.96
N SER A 54 -16.44 5.36 -0.38
CA SER A 54 -15.27 4.49 -0.23
C SER A 54 -15.58 3.01 -0.49
N PHE A 55 -14.55 2.17 -0.35
CA PHE A 55 -14.64 0.71 -0.51
C PHE A 55 -14.94 -0.03 0.79
N THR A 56 -15.32 0.69 1.85
CA THR A 56 -15.64 0.14 3.16
C THR A 56 -16.91 0.77 3.74
N ASN A 57 -17.51 0.14 4.75
CA ASN A 57 -18.75 0.58 5.39
C ASN A 57 -18.55 1.71 6.43
N GLY A 58 -17.49 2.49 6.27
CA GLY A 58 -17.07 3.58 7.15
C GLY A 58 -15.81 4.24 6.60
N ASP A 59 -15.02 4.83 7.50
CA ASP A 59 -13.76 5.47 7.15
C ASP A 59 -12.69 4.43 6.78
N VAL A 60 -11.82 4.75 5.82
CA VAL A 60 -10.63 3.94 5.53
C VAL A 60 -9.54 4.18 6.59
N ALA A 61 -8.56 3.27 6.69
CA ALA A 61 -7.53 3.31 7.75
C ALA A 61 -6.76 4.65 7.82
N VAL A 62 -6.48 5.24 6.65
CA VAL A 62 -5.78 6.53 6.54
C VAL A 62 -6.61 7.70 7.07
N GLU A 63 -7.95 7.62 7.05
CA GLU A 63 -8.80 8.66 7.63
C GLU A 63 -8.78 8.62 9.15
N TYR A 64 -8.79 7.43 9.76
CA TYR A 64 -8.56 7.30 11.21
C TYR A 64 -7.17 7.81 11.62
N LEU A 65 -6.13 7.52 10.83
CA LEU A 65 -4.79 8.06 11.09
C LEU A 65 -4.77 9.58 10.97
N ALA A 66 -5.42 10.15 9.97
CA ALA A 66 -5.53 11.60 9.79
C ALA A 66 -6.24 12.28 10.99
N GLN A 67 -7.30 11.65 11.52
CA GLN A 67 -8.00 12.10 12.72
C GLN A 67 -7.09 12.10 13.95
N GLU A 68 -6.32 11.02 14.16
CA GLU A 68 -5.36 10.92 15.27
C GLU A 68 -4.22 11.95 15.17
N LEU A 69 -3.79 12.26 13.93
CA LEU A 69 -2.79 13.30 13.67
C LEU A 69 -3.37 14.72 13.75
N GLY A 70 -4.70 14.89 13.79
CA GLY A 70 -5.36 16.19 13.73
C GLY A 70 -5.20 16.91 12.39
N ILE A 71 -4.96 16.17 11.30
CA ILE A 71 -4.72 16.70 9.95
C ILE A 71 -5.95 16.39 9.07
N PRO A 72 -6.55 17.38 8.39
CA PRO A 72 -7.63 17.12 7.43
C PRO A 72 -7.13 16.25 6.27
N LEU A 73 -7.90 15.21 5.91
CA LEU A 73 -7.61 14.36 4.76
C LEU A 73 -8.84 14.34 3.85
N MET A 74 -8.70 14.91 2.65
CA MET A 74 -9.76 14.97 1.63
C MET A 74 -9.29 14.33 0.33
N PRO A 75 -10.20 13.77 -0.49
CA PRO A 75 -9.86 13.31 -1.83
C PRO A 75 -9.27 14.47 -2.64
N SER A 76 -8.16 14.22 -3.33
CA SER A 76 -7.42 15.24 -4.07
C SER A 76 -8.19 15.78 -5.26
N GLY A 77 -9.07 14.95 -5.83
CA GLY A 77 -9.83 15.27 -7.04
C GLY A 77 -8.97 15.26 -8.30
N TYR A 78 -7.78 14.64 -8.25
CA TYR A 78 -6.83 14.72 -9.36
C TYR A 78 -7.36 14.12 -10.66
N LEU A 79 -8.22 13.10 -10.60
CA LEU A 79 -8.86 12.53 -11.79
C LEU A 79 -9.78 13.55 -12.48
N VAL A 80 -10.48 14.37 -11.69
CA VAL A 80 -11.27 15.50 -12.22
C VAL A 80 -10.34 16.56 -12.82
N ALA A 81 -9.23 16.87 -12.15
CA ALA A 81 -8.22 17.82 -12.64
C ALA A 81 -7.56 17.39 -13.97
N LEU A 82 -7.37 16.09 -14.18
CA LEU A 82 -6.88 15.54 -15.45
C LEU A 82 -7.94 15.59 -16.57
N ALA A 83 -9.22 15.47 -16.23
CA ALA A 83 -10.32 15.47 -17.20
C ALA A 83 -10.84 16.88 -17.54
N VAL A 84 -10.71 17.83 -16.63
CA VAL A 84 -11.26 19.19 -16.74
C VAL A 84 -10.14 20.21 -16.59
N GLU A 85 -9.77 20.85 -17.70
CA GLU A 85 -8.73 21.88 -17.70
C GLU A 85 -9.05 23.00 -16.71
N GLY A 86 -8.07 23.31 -15.85
CA GLY A 86 -8.19 24.34 -14.83
C GLY A 86 -8.94 23.92 -13.55
N ALA A 87 -9.44 22.68 -13.46
CA ALA A 87 -9.98 22.18 -12.19
C ALA A 87 -8.85 22.00 -11.16
N PRO A 88 -9.02 22.49 -9.92
CA PRO A 88 -7.96 22.47 -8.91
C PRO A 88 -7.82 21.08 -8.27
N ILE A 89 -6.60 20.77 -7.82
CA ILE A 89 -6.34 19.71 -6.85
C ILE A 89 -6.51 20.31 -5.47
N ILE A 90 -7.45 19.79 -4.68
CA ILE A 90 -7.92 20.44 -3.43
C ILE A 90 -7.61 19.66 -2.16
N GLY A 91 -7.42 18.35 -2.27
CA GLY A 91 -7.15 17.45 -1.15
C GLY A 91 -5.78 16.79 -1.24
N THR A 92 -5.42 16.05 -0.19
CA THR A 92 -4.10 15.43 -0.04
C THR A 92 -4.14 13.90 -0.12
N ASN A 93 -5.32 13.31 -0.28
CA ASN A 93 -5.47 11.89 -0.60
C ASN A 93 -5.56 11.68 -2.12
N PHE A 94 -4.51 11.11 -2.71
CA PHE A 94 -4.43 10.76 -4.12
C PHE A 94 -4.76 9.29 -4.40
N ALA A 95 -5.08 8.48 -3.39
CA ALA A 95 -5.42 7.07 -3.59
C ALA A 95 -6.71 6.91 -4.40
N VAL A 96 -6.75 5.89 -5.26
CA VAL A 96 -7.91 5.58 -6.13
C VAL A 96 -8.15 4.08 -6.16
N GLY A 97 -9.41 3.69 -5.96
CA GLY A 97 -9.84 2.31 -6.13
C GLY A 97 -9.36 1.68 -7.44
N GLY A 98 -8.73 0.50 -7.32
CA GLY A 98 -8.21 -0.24 -8.48
C GLY A 98 -6.81 0.17 -8.94
N ALA A 99 -6.16 1.15 -8.30
CA ALA A 99 -4.80 1.55 -8.64
C ALA A 99 -3.81 0.39 -8.52
N ARG A 100 -2.90 0.33 -9.49
CA ARG A 100 -1.75 -0.59 -9.55
C ARG A 100 -0.47 0.18 -9.35
N ALA A 101 0.60 -0.52 -8.98
CA ALA A 101 1.94 0.05 -9.07
C ALA A 101 2.34 0.21 -10.53
N LEU A 102 2.01 -0.78 -11.36
CA LEU A 102 2.24 -0.74 -12.80
C LEU A 102 1.29 0.23 -13.52
N ASP A 103 1.83 0.85 -14.56
CA ASP A 103 1.03 1.54 -15.57
C ASP A 103 0.29 0.52 -16.46
N ASN A 104 -0.84 0.93 -17.03
CA ASN A 104 -1.58 0.11 -17.99
C ASN A 104 -1.76 0.89 -19.30
N PRO A 105 -0.72 0.92 -20.16
CA PRO A 105 -0.72 1.75 -21.37
C PRO A 105 -1.80 1.33 -22.39
N ASP A 106 -2.33 0.12 -22.28
CA ASP A 106 -3.39 -0.41 -23.14
C ASP A 106 -4.80 -0.06 -22.63
N ALA A 107 -4.93 0.53 -21.44
CA ALA A 107 -6.21 0.96 -20.89
C ALA A 107 -6.69 2.30 -21.47
N GLU A 108 -8.01 2.48 -21.47
CA GLU A 108 -8.63 3.77 -21.80
C GLU A 108 -8.09 4.89 -20.90
N PRO A 109 -8.02 6.15 -21.37
CA PRO A 109 -7.25 7.23 -20.70
C PRO A 109 -7.54 7.42 -19.21
N VAL A 110 -8.81 7.30 -18.79
CA VAL A 110 -9.19 7.41 -17.37
C VAL A 110 -8.68 6.23 -16.56
N ALA A 111 -8.77 5.00 -17.08
CA ALA A 111 -8.25 3.82 -16.43
C ALA A 111 -6.71 3.80 -16.42
N ASN A 112 -6.07 4.33 -17.46
CA ASN A 112 -4.62 4.53 -17.49
C ASN A 112 -4.14 5.66 -16.55
N ALA A 113 -5.03 6.50 -16.01
CA ALA A 113 -4.69 7.48 -14.98
C ALA A 113 -4.78 6.92 -13.55
N ILE A 114 -5.21 5.65 -13.38
CA ILE A 114 -5.41 4.98 -12.09
C ILE A 114 -4.21 4.05 -11.82
N ASN A 115 -3.07 4.66 -11.54
CA ASN A 115 -1.83 3.98 -11.12
C ASN A 115 -1.00 4.88 -10.21
N LEU A 116 -0.05 4.28 -9.49
CA LEU A 116 0.78 5.00 -8.52
C LEU A 116 1.62 6.10 -9.18
N SER A 117 2.16 5.83 -10.38
CA SER A 117 3.03 6.80 -11.08
C SER A 117 2.26 8.09 -11.41
N THR A 118 1.02 7.99 -11.86
CA THR A 118 0.16 9.14 -12.13
C THR A 118 -0.16 9.90 -10.86
N GLN A 119 -0.53 9.20 -9.78
CA GLN A 119 -0.82 9.83 -8.49
C GLN A 119 0.38 10.64 -7.97
N VAL A 120 1.58 10.06 -8.00
CA VAL A 120 2.82 10.73 -7.57
C VAL A 120 3.18 11.87 -8.50
N ASN A 121 3.15 11.69 -9.82
CA ASN A 121 3.50 12.73 -10.78
C ASN A 121 2.57 13.95 -10.68
N VAL A 122 1.26 13.73 -10.52
CA VAL A 122 0.29 14.82 -10.36
C VAL A 122 0.46 15.52 -9.02
N PHE A 123 0.75 14.77 -7.95
CA PHE A 123 1.13 15.37 -6.67
C PHE A 123 2.39 16.26 -6.80
N LEU A 124 3.49 15.75 -7.37
CA LEU A 124 4.71 16.53 -7.56
C LEU A 124 4.46 17.82 -8.35
N GLN A 125 3.63 17.76 -9.41
CA GLN A 125 3.20 18.94 -10.15
C GLN A 125 2.43 19.92 -9.26
N SER A 126 1.47 19.44 -8.46
CA SER A 126 0.68 20.27 -7.54
C SER A 126 1.54 20.98 -6.48
N GLN A 127 2.68 20.39 -6.11
CA GLN A 127 3.64 20.98 -5.17
C GLN A 127 4.65 21.92 -5.85
N GLY A 128 4.56 22.11 -7.16
CA GLY A 128 5.48 22.96 -7.92
C GLY A 128 6.88 22.38 -8.07
N VAL A 129 7.06 21.06 -7.93
CA VAL A 129 8.36 20.41 -8.10
C VAL A 129 8.99 20.67 -9.48
N PRO A 130 8.24 20.66 -10.60
CA PRO A 130 8.80 21.06 -11.91
C PRO A 130 9.29 22.53 -11.96
N LEU A 131 8.84 23.38 -11.04
CA LEU A 131 9.29 24.77 -10.91
C LEU A 131 10.48 24.92 -9.96
N GLY A 132 11.01 23.81 -9.43
CA GLY A 132 12.16 23.76 -8.54
C GLY A 132 11.83 23.68 -7.05
N ASN A 133 10.55 23.56 -6.68
CA ASN A 133 10.17 23.38 -5.27
C ASN A 133 10.64 22.01 -4.74
N GLN A 134 10.91 21.96 -3.45
CA GLN A 134 11.07 20.71 -2.70
C GLN A 134 9.77 20.38 -1.99
N LEU A 135 9.53 19.10 -1.76
CA LEU A 135 8.46 18.58 -0.93
C LEU A 135 8.69 18.97 0.54
N ASP A 136 7.59 19.10 1.27
CA ASP A 136 7.64 19.45 2.69
C ASP A 136 8.31 18.33 3.51
N PRO A 137 9.47 18.58 4.14
CA PRO A 137 10.16 17.57 4.95
C PRO A 137 9.44 17.27 6.27
N ALA A 138 8.52 18.13 6.72
CA ALA A 138 7.74 17.94 7.94
C ALA A 138 6.41 17.21 7.68
N ALA A 139 6.03 16.94 6.43
CA ALA A 139 4.83 16.19 6.11
C ALA A 139 5.05 14.67 6.24
N LEU A 140 3.95 13.94 6.44
CA LEU A 140 3.88 12.48 6.35
C LEU A 140 3.39 12.08 4.95
N TYR A 141 4.07 11.11 4.35
CA TYR A 141 3.75 10.55 3.04
C TYR A 141 3.44 9.07 3.22
N PHE A 142 2.25 8.62 2.82
CA PHE A 142 1.85 7.22 2.90
C PHE A 142 1.64 6.64 1.51
N VAL A 143 2.22 5.48 1.24
CA VAL A 143 2.06 4.73 -0.02
C VAL A 143 1.53 3.33 0.29
N GLY A 144 0.35 3.01 -0.22
CA GLY A 144 -0.27 1.68 -0.06
C GLY A 144 -0.85 1.17 -1.38
N VAL A 145 -0.05 0.40 -2.13
CA VAL A 145 -0.44 -0.21 -3.40
C VAL A 145 0.19 -1.60 -3.54
N GLY A 146 -0.26 -2.38 -4.52
CA GLY A 146 0.30 -3.70 -4.87
C GLY A 146 -0.73 -4.83 -4.79
N GLY A 147 -1.83 -4.62 -4.05
CA GLY A 147 -2.90 -5.61 -3.94
C GLY A 147 -3.56 -5.92 -5.29
N ASN A 148 -3.71 -4.93 -6.17
CA ASN A 148 -4.26 -5.12 -7.51
C ASN A 148 -3.26 -5.82 -8.45
N ASP A 149 -1.97 -5.50 -8.37
CA ASP A 149 -0.92 -6.18 -9.14
C ASP A 149 -0.84 -7.68 -8.77
N ILE A 150 -0.99 -8.02 -7.49
CA ILE A 150 -1.06 -9.43 -7.03
C ILE A 150 -2.32 -10.14 -7.55
N ARG A 151 -3.46 -9.44 -7.61
CA ARG A 151 -4.69 -9.99 -8.20
C ARG A 151 -4.53 -10.28 -9.69
N ASP A 152 -3.86 -9.39 -10.43
CA ASP A 152 -3.56 -9.61 -11.85
C ASP A 152 -2.63 -10.81 -12.05
N ALA A 153 -1.56 -10.91 -11.26
CA ALA A 153 -0.66 -12.06 -11.29
C ALA A 153 -1.38 -13.38 -10.95
N ARG A 154 -2.32 -13.35 -9.99
CA ARG A 154 -3.19 -14.50 -9.69
C ARG A 154 -4.09 -14.82 -10.89
N ALA A 155 -4.64 -13.82 -11.58
CA ALA A 155 -5.50 -14.00 -12.74
C ALA A 155 -4.77 -14.66 -13.91
N ILE A 156 -3.51 -14.29 -14.18
CA ILE A 156 -2.65 -14.94 -15.19
C ILE A 156 -2.56 -16.46 -14.92
N ILE A 157 -2.28 -16.84 -13.68
CA ILE A 157 -2.17 -18.26 -13.30
C ILE A 157 -3.54 -18.95 -13.36
N GLN A 158 -4.57 -18.31 -12.82
CA GLN A 158 -5.96 -18.81 -12.82
C GLN A 158 -6.42 -19.13 -14.24
N ASP A 159 -6.21 -18.22 -15.18
CA ASP A 159 -6.72 -18.33 -16.54
C ASP A 159 -5.95 -19.35 -17.37
N SER A 160 -4.77 -19.78 -16.89
CA SER A 160 -4.00 -20.87 -17.48
C SER A 160 -4.48 -22.28 -17.06
N ILE A 161 -5.33 -22.38 -16.03
CA ILE A 161 -5.85 -23.68 -15.56
C ILE A 161 -6.65 -24.35 -16.69
N GLY A 162 -6.28 -25.60 -17.02
CA GLY A 162 -6.90 -26.36 -18.11
C GLY A 162 -6.42 -25.96 -19.51
N LYS A 163 -5.46 -25.05 -19.62
CA LYS A 163 -4.84 -24.64 -20.88
C LYS A 163 -3.39 -25.14 -20.96
N SER A 164 -2.88 -25.27 -22.17
CA SER A 164 -1.45 -25.46 -22.40
C SER A 164 -0.67 -24.22 -21.95
N GLY A 165 0.50 -24.39 -21.34
CA GLY A 165 1.40 -23.28 -21.00
C GLY A 165 1.36 -22.78 -19.55
N GLY A 166 0.75 -23.50 -18.61
CA GLY A 166 0.69 -23.07 -17.19
C GLY A 166 2.05 -22.77 -16.53
N PHE A 167 3.16 -23.38 -17.00
CA PHE A 167 4.51 -23.00 -16.56
C PHE A 167 4.87 -21.56 -16.96
N PHE A 168 4.61 -21.18 -18.22
CA PHE A 168 4.88 -19.83 -18.72
C PHE A 168 3.99 -18.80 -18.01
N ALA A 169 2.72 -19.12 -17.76
CA ALA A 169 1.82 -18.25 -16.99
C ALA A 169 2.33 -17.97 -15.57
N ARG A 170 2.91 -18.98 -14.89
CA ARG A 170 3.54 -18.77 -13.58
C ARG A 170 4.76 -17.87 -13.69
N PHE A 171 5.62 -18.10 -14.68
CA PHE A 171 6.79 -17.25 -14.91
C PHE A 171 6.39 -15.80 -15.17
N GLU A 172 5.41 -15.59 -16.05
CA GLU A 172 4.83 -14.29 -16.38
C GLU A 172 4.27 -13.58 -15.14
N ALA A 173 3.47 -14.27 -14.33
CA ALA A 173 2.90 -13.73 -13.09
C ALA A 173 3.97 -13.24 -12.10
N TYR A 174 5.05 -14.01 -11.89
CA TYR A 174 6.13 -13.59 -11.01
C TYR A 174 7.00 -12.47 -11.61
N SER A 175 7.18 -12.45 -12.94
CA SER A 175 7.87 -11.37 -13.65
C SER A 175 7.10 -10.05 -13.50
N GLN A 176 5.79 -10.06 -13.79
CA GLN A 176 4.92 -8.89 -13.64
C GLN A 176 4.95 -8.34 -12.21
N LEU A 177 4.95 -9.23 -11.20
CA LEU A 177 5.06 -8.79 -9.80
C LEU A 177 6.41 -8.16 -9.48
N ALA A 178 7.51 -8.63 -10.07
CA ALA A 178 8.81 -8.01 -9.88
C ALA A 178 8.82 -6.59 -10.47
N ASP A 179 8.25 -6.41 -11.67
CA ASP A 179 8.11 -5.10 -12.32
C ASP A 179 7.21 -4.17 -11.47
N ALA A 180 6.12 -4.68 -10.90
CA ALA A 180 5.25 -3.92 -10.00
C ALA A 180 5.95 -3.45 -8.73
N VAL A 181 6.83 -4.27 -8.16
CA VAL A 181 7.66 -3.88 -7.00
C VAL A 181 8.64 -2.80 -7.40
N GLU A 182 9.33 -2.94 -8.54
CA GLU A 182 10.27 -1.94 -9.04
C GLU A 182 9.58 -0.59 -9.27
N ALA A 183 8.39 -0.60 -9.88
CA ALA A 183 7.58 0.61 -10.07
C ALA A 183 7.22 1.26 -8.73
N ASN A 184 6.73 0.49 -7.75
CA ASN A 184 6.40 1.01 -6.42
C ASN A 184 7.63 1.66 -5.74
N VAL A 185 8.75 0.94 -5.68
CA VAL A 185 10.00 1.45 -5.08
C VAL A 185 10.51 2.70 -5.81
N THR A 186 10.35 2.75 -7.13
CA THR A 186 10.72 3.93 -7.94
C THR A 186 9.90 5.16 -7.55
N GLU A 187 8.58 5.03 -7.43
CA GLU A 187 7.71 6.15 -7.06
C GLU A 187 7.95 6.61 -5.60
N VAL A 188 8.19 5.70 -4.67
CA VAL A 188 8.66 6.04 -3.30
C VAL A 188 9.99 6.79 -3.36
N GLY A 189 10.91 6.35 -4.22
CA GLY A 189 12.19 7.01 -4.44
C GLY A 189 12.08 8.42 -5.01
N LYS A 190 11.09 8.69 -5.87
CA LYS A 190 10.80 10.06 -6.34
C LYS A 190 10.39 10.97 -5.19
N LEU A 191 9.52 10.51 -4.29
CA LEU A 191 9.14 11.32 -3.12
C LEU A 191 10.38 11.68 -2.29
N ALA A 192 11.23 10.69 -1.99
CA ALA A 192 12.46 10.91 -1.23
C ALA A 192 13.44 11.87 -1.95
N SER A 193 13.61 11.71 -3.27
CA SER A 193 14.54 12.53 -4.06
C SER A 193 14.11 13.99 -4.18
N PHE A 194 12.82 14.27 -4.05
CA PHE A 194 12.28 15.64 -4.02
C PHE A 194 12.05 16.18 -2.60
N GLY A 195 12.58 15.53 -1.57
CA GLY A 195 12.70 16.11 -0.23
C GLY A 195 11.76 15.55 0.83
N ALA A 196 10.89 14.58 0.50
CA ALA A 196 10.06 13.91 1.50
C ALA A 196 10.93 13.17 2.54
N LYS A 197 10.69 13.42 3.83
CA LYS A 197 11.47 12.84 4.93
C LYS A 197 10.75 11.81 5.77
N ASN A 198 9.41 11.78 5.78
CA ASN A 198 8.65 10.82 6.57
C ASN A 198 7.76 10.00 5.63
N ILE A 199 8.24 8.83 5.22
CA ILE A 199 7.56 8.01 4.23
C ILE A 199 7.19 6.67 4.86
N VAL A 200 5.91 6.35 4.87
CA VAL A 200 5.39 5.04 5.27
C VAL A 200 4.92 4.31 4.03
N VAL A 201 5.42 3.09 3.83
CA VAL A 201 5.01 2.22 2.72
C VAL A 201 4.34 0.98 3.30
N MET A 202 3.06 0.82 3.03
CA MET A 202 2.29 -0.35 3.45
C MET A 202 2.51 -1.51 2.47
N ASN A 203 2.91 -2.67 2.98
CA ASN A 203 2.97 -3.87 2.17
C ASN A 203 1.57 -4.45 1.88
N ALA A 204 1.48 -5.41 0.96
CA ALA A 204 0.20 -5.94 0.55
C ALA A 204 -0.38 -6.90 1.61
N PRO A 205 -1.71 -6.88 1.84
CA PRO A 205 -2.39 -7.88 2.67
C PRO A 205 -2.35 -9.28 2.04
N ASP A 206 -2.68 -10.32 2.80
CA ASP A 206 -2.70 -11.70 2.25
C ASP A 206 -3.87 -11.89 1.28
N ILE A 207 -3.60 -11.71 -0.01
CA ILE A 207 -4.59 -11.88 -1.09
C ILE A 207 -5.09 -13.32 -1.18
N GLY A 208 -4.40 -14.31 -0.61
CA GLY A 208 -4.94 -15.67 -0.53
C GLY A 208 -6.02 -15.85 0.53
N LEU A 209 -6.16 -14.94 1.49
CA LEU A 209 -7.12 -15.03 2.60
C LEU A 209 -8.38 -14.20 2.40
N ILE A 210 -8.48 -13.43 1.32
CA ILE A 210 -9.69 -12.66 1.02
C ILE A 210 -10.78 -13.55 0.41
N PRO A 211 -12.07 -13.26 0.64
CA PRO A 211 -13.19 -14.06 0.11
C PRO A 211 -13.17 -14.23 -1.43
N GLU A 212 -12.67 -13.23 -2.15
CA GLU A 212 -12.53 -13.27 -3.60
C GLU A 212 -11.68 -14.48 -4.07
N SER A 213 -10.58 -14.80 -3.38
CA SER A 213 -9.71 -15.94 -3.75
C SER A 213 -10.44 -17.28 -3.61
N ASP A 214 -11.28 -17.42 -2.59
CA ASP A 214 -12.10 -18.62 -2.41
C ASP A 214 -13.18 -18.73 -3.50
N ILE A 215 -13.85 -17.61 -3.83
CA ILE A 215 -14.88 -17.58 -4.88
C ILE A 215 -14.27 -17.99 -6.23
N LEU A 216 -13.11 -17.45 -6.59
CA LEU A 216 -12.41 -17.79 -7.83
C LEU A 216 -11.97 -19.26 -7.85
N SER A 217 -11.51 -19.78 -6.70
CA SER A 217 -11.20 -21.21 -6.54
C SER A 217 -12.43 -22.09 -6.82
N GLN A 218 -13.59 -21.75 -6.25
CA GLN A 218 -14.84 -22.50 -6.47
C GLN A 218 -15.33 -22.41 -7.91
N SER A 219 -15.22 -21.23 -8.55
CA SER A 219 -15.55 -21.06 -9.97
C SER A 219 -14.72 -22.02 -10.82
N LYS A 220 -13.40 -22.06 -10.63
CA LYS A 220 -12.52 -22.97 -11.38
C LYS A 220 -12.72 -24.44 -11.04
N LEU A 221 -13.11 -24.78 -9.82
CA LEU A 221 -13.49 -26.14 -9.46
C LEU A 221 -14.73 -26.62 -10.23
N SER A 222 -15.69 -25.73 -10.49
CA SER A 222 -16.90 -26.06 -11.26
C SER A 222 -16.62 -26.31 -12.76
N GLU A 223 -15.55 -25.70 -13.29
CA GLU A 223 -15.12 -25.83 -14.69
C GLU A 223 -14.16 -27.03 -14.91
N ALA A 224 -13.55 -27.54 -13.84
CA ALA A 224 -12.45 -28.51 -13.91
C ALA A 224 -12.90 -29.92 -14.34
N ASN A 225 -12.26 -30.46 -15.37
CA ASN A 225 -12.61 -31.73 -16.01
C ASN A 225 -11.74 -32.91 -15.56
N ASN A 226 -10.56 -32.64 -15.00
CA ASN A 226 -9.61 -33.68 -14.56
C ASN A 226 -9.01 -33.38 -13.18
N PHE A 227 -8.23 -34.33 -12.66
CA PHE A 227 -7.59 -34.20 -11.35
C PHE A 227 -6.61 -33.02 -11.28
N SER A 228 -5.82 -32.79 -12.33
CA SER A 228 -4.82 -31.71 -12.36
C SER A 228 -5.47 -30.33 -12.27
N GLU A 229 -6.54 -30.10 -13.04
CA GLU A 229 -7.30 -28.85 -12.99
C GLU A 229 -7.96 -28.65 -11.62
N ARG A 230 -8.60 -29.69 -11.07
CA ARG A 230 -9.19 -29.63 -9.72
C ARG A 230 -8.15 -29.32 -8.65
N PHE A 231 -6.97 -29.91 -8.75
CA PHE A 231 -5.87 -29.62 -7.84
C PHE A 231 -5.43 -28.15 -7.94
N GLN A 232 -5.17 -27.66 -9.15
CA GLN A 232 -4.75 -26.27 -9.36
C GLN A 232 -5.81 -25.27 -8.89
N ALA A 233 -7.09 -25.51 -9.19
CA ALA A 233 -8.20 -24.68 -8.76
C ALA A 233 -8.30 -24.62 -7.23
N ARG A 234 -8.19 -25.77 -6.54
CA ARG A 234 -8.22 -25.84 -5.07
C ARG A 234 -7.03 -25.13 -4.40
N TYR A 235 -5.88 -25.11 -5.07
CA TYR A 235 -4.66 -24.46 -4.58
C TYR A 235 -4.54 -22.97 -4.98
N LEU A 236 -5.54 -22.40 -5.64
CA LEU A 236 -5.52 -21.01 -6.09
C LEU A 236 -5.39 -20.00 -4.92
N PRO A 237 -6.10 -20.13 -3.78
CA PRO A 237 -5.91 -19.23 -2.64
C PRO A 237 -4.47 -19.28 -2.10
N GLN A 238 -3.92 -20.49 -1.93
CA GLN A 238 -2.53 -20.65 -1.49
C GLN A 238 -1.52 -20.09 -2.51
N THR A 239 -1.84 -20.17 -3.81
CA THR A 239 -1.03 -19.54 -4.87
C THR A 239 -1.02 -18.02 -4.71
N ALA A 240 -2.17 -17.41 -4.44
CA ALA A 240 -2.28 -15.97 -4.18
C ALA A 240 -1.48 -15.55 -2.93
N THR A 241 -1.55 -16.31 -1.82
CA THR A 241 -0.68 -16.08 -0.65
C THR A 241 0.80 -16.13 -1.00
N ASN A 242 1.21 -17.05 -1.88
CA ASN A 242 2.62 -17.16 -2.28
C ASN A 242 3.06 -15.99 -3.18
N LEU A 243 2.17 -15.48 -4.03
CA LEU A 243 2.39 -14.27 -4.82
C LEU A 243 2.53 -13.05 -3.89
N THR A 244 1.64 -12.89 -2.91
CA THR A 244 1.75 -11.83 -1.89
C THR A 244 3.08 -11.89 -1.14
N LYS A 245 3.49 -13.06 -0.66
CA LYS A 245 4.76 -13.22 0.06
C LYS A 245 5.95 -12.83 -0.81
N PHE A 246 5.92 -13.20 -2.09
CA PHE A 246 6.96 -12.80 -3.04
C PHE A 246 7.00 -11.28 -3.18
N TYR A 247 5.85 -10.64 -3.47
CA TYR A 247 5.75 -9.19 -3.59
C TYR A 247 6.28 -8.47 -2.35
N ASN A 248 5.78 -8.82 -1.15
CA ASN A 248 6.19 -8.18 0.10
C ASN A 248 7.69 -8.40 0.41
N THR A 249 8.24 -9.58 0.10
CA THR A 249 9.66 -9.86 0.29
C THR A 249 10.53 -8.98 -0.59
N GLN A 250 10.15 -8.81 -1.86
CA GLN A 250 10.88 -7.95 -2.80
C GLN A 250 10.73 -6.47 -2.45
N LEU A 251 9.52 -6.04 -2.07
CA LEU A 251 9.26 -4.68 -1.62
C LEU A 251 10.12 -4.32 -0.40
N SER A 252 10.15 -5.19 0.62
CA SER A 252 10.99 -4.98 1.81
C SER A 252 12.49 -4.85 1.46
N GLN A 253 12.97 -5.62 0.49
CA GLN A 253 14.36 -5.50 0.01
C GLN A 253 14.59 -4.18 -0.73
N GLY A 254 13.69 -3.81 -1.65
CA GLY A 254 13.76 -2.55 -2.38
C GLY A 254 13.73 -1.33 -1.46
N LEU A 255 12.85 -1.31 -0.46
CA LEU A 255 12.77 -0.23 0.53
C LEU A 255 14.02 -0.12 1.39
N LYS A 256 14.67 -1.24 1.76
CA LYS A 256 15.97 -1.22 2.47
C LYS A 256 17.08 -0.62 1.63
N LEU A 257 17.13 -0.95 0.34
CA LEU A 257 18.09 -0.35 -0.59
C LEU A 257 17.81 1.14 -0.78
N LEU A 258 16.54 1.52 -0.89
CA LEU A 258 16.12 2.90 -1.03
C LEU A 258 16.44 3.74 0.20
N GLN A 259 16.23 3.20 1.41
CA GLN A 259 16.63 3.82 2.67
C GLN A 259 18.15 4.05 2.74
N ALA A 260 18.96 3.12 2.20
CA ALA A 260 20.41 3.31 2.12
C ALA A 260 20.81 4.39 1.10
N GLN A 261 20.04 4.55 0.02
CA GLN A 261 20.24 5.59 -0.99
C GLN A 261 19.86 7.00 -0.48
N PHE A 262 18.80 7.08 0.35
CA PHE A 262 18.27 8.34 0.90
C PHE A 262 18.36 8.34 2.44
N PRO A 263 19.57 8.41 3.03
CA PRO A 263 19.76 8.28 4.48
C PRO A 263 19.11 9.39 5.31
N ASP A 264 18.84 10.55 4.68
CA ASP A 264 18.16 11.67 5.34
C ASP A 264 16.64 11.47 5.43
N SER A 265 16.06 10.58 4.63
CA SER A 265 14.64 10.24 4.67
C SER A 265 14.41 9.03 5.58
N ASN A 266 13.35 9.05 6.37
CA ASN A 266 12.88 7.94 7.18
C ASN A 266 11.81 7.17 6.39
N ILE A 267 12.20 6.07 5.76
CA ILE A 267 11.35 5.18 4.96
C ILE A 267 11.01 3.96 5.80
N ILE A 268 9.75 3.89 6.25
CA ILE A 268 9.24 2.85 7.13
C ILE A 268 8.32 1.92 6.35
N GLU A 269 8.57 0.62 6.41
CA GLU A 269 7.62 -0.39 5.94
C GLU A 269 6.58 -0.69 7.03
N PHE A 270 5.30 -0.59 6.70
CA PHE A 270 4.19 -1.07 7.53
C PHE A 270 3.74 -2.46 7.06
N ASP A 271 3.93 -3.46 7.92
CA ASP A 271 3.66 -4.87 7.61
C ASP A 271 2.20 -5.26 7.89
N LEU A 272 1.31 -4.90 6.96
CA LEU A 272 -0.11 -5.26 7.01
C LEU A 272 -0.31 -6.78 6.99
N PHE A 273 0.49 -7.50 6.19
CA PHE A 273 0.43 -8.95 6.10
C PHE A 273 0.61 -9.64 7.46
N ALA A 274 1.60 -9.20 8.25
CA ALA A 274 1.83 -9.74 9.59
C ALA A 274 0.72 -9.34 10.58
N LEU A 275 0.20 -8.12 10.48
CA LEU A 275 -0.90 -7.63 11.32
C LEU A 275 -2.15 -8.49 11.17
N GLU A 276 -2.59 -8.74 9.93
CA GLU A 276 -3.77 -9.58 9.63
C GLU A 276 -3.63 -11.00 10.18
N LYS A 277 -2.44 -11.58 10.06
CA LYS A 277 -2.15 -12.92 10.58
C LYS A 277 -2.22 -12.98 12.11
N ASN A 278 -1.87 -11.90 12.80
CA ASN A 278 -2.00 -11.84 14.25
C ASN A 278 -3.46 -11.67 14.68
N LEU A 279 -4.24 -10.84 13.98
CA LEU A 279 -5.66 -10.65 14.26
C LEU A 279 -6.48 -11.93 14.06
N SER A 280 -6.21 -12.67 12.98
CA SER A 280 -6.90 -13.94 12.67
C SER A 280 -6.58 -15.09 13.63
N ARG A 281 -5.48 -15.02 14.39
CA ARG A 281 -5.14 -16.02 15.42
C ARG A 281 -5.93 -15.85 16.72
N HIS A 282 -6.60 -14.72 16.90
CA HIS A 282 -7.36 -14.37 18.10
C HIS A 282 -8.88 -14.43 17.91
N GLN A 283 -9.33 -14.94 16.77
CA GLN A 283 -10.73 -15.29 16.47
C GLN A 283 -10.91 -16.81 16.52
#